data_AF-A0A6V8ID28-F1
#
_entry.id   AF-A0A6V8ID28-F1
#
_cell.length_a   1.000
_cell.length_b   1.000
_cell.length_c   1.000
_cell.angle_alpha   90.00
_cell.angle_beta   90.00
_cell.angle_gamma   90.00
#
_symmetry.space_group_name_H-M   'P 1'
#
loop_
_entity.id
_entity.type
_entity.pdbx_description
1 polymer ?
#
loop_
_entity_poly.entity_id
_entity_poly.type
_entity_poly.pdbx_seq_one_letter_code
_entity_poly.pdbx_strand_id
1 'polypeptide(L)' 'MKRFLLLSLTLLALSTSLSACGKKGAPRPPGPDSDVTYPRTYPAE' A
#
# COMPACT_ATOMS: atom_id res chain seq x y z
N MET A 1 -23.42 -12.67 -27.16
CA MET A 1 -23.87 -11.61 -26.23
C MET A 1 -23.60 -11.96 -24.77
N LYS A 2 -24.33 -12.90 -24.13
CA LYS A 2 -24.18 -13.23 -22.70
C LYS A 2 -22.77 -13.64 -22.25
N ARG A 3 -22.08 -14.47 -23.05
CA ARG A 3 -20.70 -14.91 -22.76
C ARG A 3 -19.70 -13.75 -22.74
N PHE A 4 -19.83 -12.81 -23.68
CA PHE A 4 -18.98 -11.61 -23.72
C PHE A 4 -19.23 -10.70 -22.51
N LEU A 5 -20.49 -10.57 -22.09
CA LEU A 5 -20.87 -9.76 -20.93
C LEU A 5 -20.37 -10.36 -19.60
N LEU A 6 -20.35 -11.70 -19.48
CA LEU A 6 -19.76 -12.37 -18.32
C LEU A 6 -18.24 -12.19 -18.29
N LEU A 7 -17.57 -12.31 -19.45
CA LEU A 7 -16.13 -12.11 -19.58
C LEU A 7 -15.70 -10.70 -19.19
N SER A 8 -16.38 -9.66 -19.68
CA SER A 8 -16.07 -8.28 -19.32
C SER A 8 -16.26 -8.01 -17.82
N LEU A 9 -17.31 -8.57 -17.22
CA LEU A 9 -17.59 -8.42 -15.79
C LEU A 9 -16.50 -9.07 -14.92
N THR A 10 -16.03 -10.25 -15.31
CA THR A 10 -14.92 -10.93 -14.60
C THR A 10 -13.59 -10.18 -14.71
N LEU A 11 -13.31 -9.61 -15.88
CA LEU A 11 -12.08 -8.84 -16.10
C LEU A 11 -12.06 -7.55 -15.26
N LEU A 12 -13.22 -6.88 -15.13
CA LEU A 12 -13.36 -5.65 -14.37
C LEU A 12 -13.24 -5.88 -12.86
N ALA A 13 -13.73 -7.01 -12.35
CA ALA A 13 -13.57 -7.39 -10.94
C ALA A 13 -12.11 -7.70 -10.56
N LEU A 14 -11.32 -8.20 -11.51
CA LEU A 14 -9.92 -8.54 -11.27
C LEU A 14 -9.02 -7.30 -11.24
N SER A 15 -9.30 -6.29 -12.06
CA SER A 15 -8.50 -5.07 -12.14
C SER A 15 -8.68 -4.14 -10.93
N THR A 16 -9.85 -4.13 -10.28
CA THR A 16 -10.07 -3.33 -9.07
C THR A 16 -9.25 -3.81 -7.87
N SER A 17 -8.98 -5.12 -7.79
CA SER A 17 -8.17 -5.72 -6.72
C SER A 17 -6.70 -5.30 -6.81
N LEU A 18 -6.19 -5.04 -8.02
CA LEU A 18 -4.81 -4.54 -8.22
C LEU A 18 -4.64 -3.08 -7.76
N SER A 19 -5.69 -2.26 -7.82
CA SER A 19 -5.65 -0.87 -7.34
C SER A 19 -5.51 -0.78 -5.82
N ALA A 20 -5.83 -1.83 -5.07
CA ALA A 20 -5.62 -1.89 -3.62
C ALA A 20 -4.14 -2.10 -3.23
N CYS A 21 -3.29 -2.52 -4.17
CA CYS A 21 -1.83 -2.53 -4.01
C CYS A 21 -1.18 -1.15 -4.26
N GLY A 22 -1.97 -0.07 -4.26
CA GLY A 22 -1.51 1.30 -4.46
C GLY A 22 -0.36 1.69 -3.52
N LYS A 23 0.61 2.39 -4.12
CA LYS A 23 1.83 2.95 -3.52
C LYS A 23 1.58 3.43 -2.08
N LYS A 24 2.25 2.81 -1.11
CA LYS A 24 2.28 3.30 0.28
C LYS A 24 2.53 4.81 0.22
N GLY A 25 1.61 5.60 0.78
CA GLY A 25 1.73 7.05 0.81
C GLY A 25 3.08 7.46 1.40
N ALA A 26 3.49 8.71 1.17
CA ALA A 26 4.74 9.20 1.77
C ALA A 26 4.76 8.82 3.26
N PRO A 27 5.89 8.29 3.77
CA PRO A 27 5.99 7.92 5.17
C PRO A 27 5.56 9.12 6.01
N ARG A 28 4.73 8.85 7.04
CA ARG A 28 4.37 9.90 7.99
C ARG A 28 5.66 10.37 8.67
N PRO A 29 5.81 11.67 8.91
CA PRO A 29 6.93 12.12 9.72
C PRO A 29 6.91 11.38 11.06
N PRO A 30 8.08 11.16 11.68
CA PRO A 30 8.12 10.70 13.05
C PRO A 30 7.20 11.59 13.91
N GLY A 31 6.58 10.99 14.92
CA GLY A 31 5.77 11.70 15.90
C GLY A 31 6.58 12.78 16.63
N PRO A 32 6.02 13.41 17.68
CA PRO A 32 6.78 14.30 18.54
C PRO A 32 8.10 13.64 18.99
N ASP A 33 9.13 14.43 19.29
CA ASP A 33 10.47 13.92 19.66
C ASP A 33 10.43 12.85 20.77
N SER A 34 9.41 12.88 21.64
CA SER A 34 9.15 11.87 22.68
C SER A 34 8.83 10.47 22.13
N ASP A 35 8.28 10.37 20.93
CA ASP A 35 7.85 9.13 20.28
C ASP A 35 8.93 8.56 19.32
N VAL A 36 10.05 9.26 19.17
CA VAL A 36 11.17 8.83 18.31
C VAL A 36 12.10 7.92 19.09
N THR A 37 11.80 6.61 19.11
CA THR A 37 12.62 5.57 19.75
C THR A 37 13.84 5.18 18.90
N TYR A 38 14.47 6.11 18.18
CA TYR A 38 15.74 5.82 17.52
C TYR A 38 16.88 6.08 18.51
N PRO A 39 17.74 5.10 18.82
CA PRO A 39 18.92 5.39 19.61
C PRO A 39 19.75 6.42 18.84
N ARG A 40 19.99 7.59 19.45
CA ARG A 40 20.85 8.67 18.88
C ARG A 40 22.32 8.24 18.73
N THR A 41 22.62 6.99 19.04
CA THR A 41 23.92 6.35 18.93
C THR A 41 23.78 5.18 17.96
N TYR A 42 24.53 5.23 16.86
CA TYR A 42 24.68 4.07 15.98
C TYR A 42 25.22 2.89 16.80
N PRO A 43 24.80 1.63 16.54
CA PRO A 43 25.44 0.48 17.14
C PRO A 43 26.95 0.58 16.88
N ALA A 44 27.74 0.61 17.95
CA ALA A 44 29.11 0.17 17.82
C ALA A 44 29.01 -1.33 17.50
N GLU A 45 29.60 -1.71 16.37
CA GLU A 45 29.73 -3.10 15.93
C GLU A 45 30.13 -4.06 17.06
#